data_AF-S6AKJ7-F1
#
_entry.id   AF-S6AKJ7-F1
#
_cell.length_a   1.000
_cell.length_b   1.000
_cell.length_c   1.000
_cell.angle_alpha   90.00
_cell.angle_beta   90.00
_cell.angle_gamma   90.00
#
_symmetry.space_group_name_H-M   'P 1'
#
loop_
_entity.id
_entity.type
_entity.pdbx_description
1 polymer ?
#
loop_
_entity_poly.entity_id
_entity_poly.type
_entity_poly.pdbx_seq_one_letter_code
_entity_poly.pdbx_strand_id
1 'polypeptide(L)'
;MHHPPFIPAHHPATLRPLPYPAQPHGDVLFLNPHASAANLFDTAQQRMAALGDLLHCLENSSSHSLLPEETARVAAALGLLLAEARVLFEAAYERAREEAQANDCHRP
;
A
#
# COMPACT_ATOMS: atom_id res chain seq x y z
N MET A 1 -29.03 -11.36 -8.45
CA MET A 1 -28.45 -11.04 -7.13
C MET A 1 -26.99 -11.45 -7.16
N HIS A 2 -26.06 -10.51 -7.31
CA HIS A 2 -24.63 -10.78 -7.20
C HIS A 2 -24.28 -10.87 -5.72
N HIS A 3 -23.99 -12.06 -5.22
CA HIS A 3 -23.36 -12.18 -3.91
C HIS A 3 -21.93 -11.61 -4.01
N PRO A 4 -21.50 -10.74 -3.08
CA PRO A 4 -20.10 -10.37 -3.00
C PRO A 4 -19.28 -11.63 -2.67
N PRO A 5 -18.03 -11.73 -3.15
CA PRO A 5 -17.18 -12.86 -2.82
C PRO A 5 -16.99 -12.92 -1.30
N PHE A 6 -17.11 -14.13 -0.75
CA PHE A 6 -16.77 -14.40 0.64
C PHE A 6 -15.27 -14.15 0.82
N ILE A 7 -14.91 -13.04 1.46
CA ILE A 7 -13.55 -12.80 1.90
C ILE A 7 -13.40 -13.58 3.20
N PRO A 8 -12.62 -14.69 3.24
CA PRO A 8 -12.36 -15.38 4.50
C PRO A 8 -11.74 -14.36 5.47
N ALA A 9 -12.38 -14.17 6.62
CA ALA A 9 -11.85 -13.31 7.66
C ALA A 9 -10.52 -13.91 8.14
N HIS A 10 -9.41 -13.30 7.72
CA HIS A 10 -8.10 -13.65 8.25
C HIS A 10 -8.11 -13.40 9.76
N HIS A 11 -7.61 -14.36 10.54
CA HIS A 11 -7.49 -14.18 11.99
C HIS A 11 -6.62 -12.93 12.25
N PRO A 12 -7.03 -12.01 13.14
CA PRO A 12 -6.30 -10.76 13.39
C PRO A 12 -4.86 -11.01 13.89
N ALA A 13 -4.55 -12.22 14.36
CA ALA A 13 -3.23 -12.65 14.80
C ALA A 13 -2.16 -12.71 13.69
N THR A 14 -2.52 -12.61 12.41
CA THR A 14 -1.56 -12.67 11.29
C THR A 14 -1.38 -11.34 10.55
N LEU A 15 -2.02 -10.28 11.04
CA LEU A 15 -1.91 -8.95 10.44
C LEU A 15 -0.70 -8.22 11.01
N ARG A 16 0.09 -7.59 10.13
CA ARG A 16 1.29 -6.84 10.51
C ARG A 16 0.97 -5.34 10.49
N PRO A 17 1.34 -4.57 11.53
CA PRO A 17 1.20 -3.12 11.47
C PRO A 17 2.07 -2.53 10.36
N LEU A 18 1.60 -1.44 9.76
CA LEU A 18 2.44 -0.64 8.87
C LEU A 18 3.57 0.02 9.68
N PRO A 19 4.77 0.16 9.10
CA PRO A 19 5.87 0.82 9.78
C PRO A 19 5.66 2.33 9.86
N TYR A 20 6.33 2.96 10.82
CA TYR A 20 6.49 4.42 10.87
C TYR A 20 7.17 4.93 9.58
N PRO A 21 6.77 6.08 8.99
CA PRO A 21 5.80 7.04 9.52
C PRO A 21 4.34 6.77 9.15
N ALA A 22 4.05 5.78 8.28
CA ALA A 22 2.71 5.50 7.80
C ALA A 22 1.71 5.20 8.94
N GLN A 23 2.20 4.77 10.11
CA GLN A 23 1.37 4.48 11.26
C GLN A 23 1.99 5.01 12.57
N PRO A 24 1.34 5.99 13.24
CA PRO A 24 1.78 6.50 14.54
C PRO A 24 1.34 5.60 15.71
N HIS A 25 0.26 4.85 15.56
CA HIS A 25 -0.30 3.94 16.58
C HIS A 25 -0.38 2.52 16.02
N GLY A 26 0.41 1.59 16.58
CA GLY A 26 0.65 0.25 16.02
C GLY A 26 -0.55 -0.71 15.97
N ASP A 27 -1.74 -0.27 16.39
CA ASP A 27 -2.96 -1.06 16.50
C ASP A 27 -4.10 -0.57 15.58
N VAL A 28 -3.89 0.47 14.77
CA VAL A 28 -4.95 1.14 13.99
C VAL A 28 -4.96 0.79 12.49
N LEU A 29 -3.82 0.47 11.90
CA LEU A 29 -3.68 0.10 10.47
C LEU A 29 -2.86 -1.19 10.34
N PHE A 30 -3.28 -2.09 9.47
CA PHE A 30 -2.57 -3.34 9.28
C PHE A 30 -2.53 -3.77 7.83
N LEU A 31 -1.41 -4.40 7.49
CA LEU A 31 -1.17 -5.15 6.27
C LEU A 31 -1.45 -6.63 6.54
N ASN A 32 -2.09 -7.30 5.58
CA ASN A 32 -2.11 -8.76 5.53
C ASN A 32 -0.99 -9.26 4.61
N PRO A 33 0.17 -9.70 5.14
CA PRO A 33 1.28 -10.17 4.31
C PRO A 33 0.96 -11.49 3.59
N HIS A 34 -0.10 -12.20 3.98
CA HIS A 34 -0.51 -13.48 3.39
C HIS A 34 -1.54 -13.34 2.28
N ALA A 35 -1.94 -12.12 1.92
CA ALA A 35 -2.70 -11.90 0.68
C ALA A 35 -1.89 -12.40 -0.53
N SER A 36 -2.55 -12.69 -1.65
CA SER A 36 -1.83 -13.08 -2.87
C SER A 36 -0.86 -11.99 -3.30
N ALA A 37 0.27 -12.40 -3.88
CA ALA A 37 1.26 -11.44 -4.39
C ALA A 37 0.64 -10.45 -5.38
N ALA A 38 -0.25 -10.93 -6.26
CA ALA A 38 -0.99 -10.11 -7.21
C ALA A 38 -1.83 -9.02 -6.52
N ASN A 39 -2.63 -9.36 -5.51
CA ASN A 39 -3.48 -8.39 -4.81
C ASN A 39 -2.63 -7.33 -4.08
N LEU A 40 -1.49 -7.73 -3.51
CA LEU A 40 -0.56 -6.82 -2.85
C LEU A 40 0.08 -5.86 -3.86
N PHE A 41 0.51 -6.35 -5.03
CA PHE A 41 1.04 -5.52 -6.10
C PHE A 41 0.00 -4.55 -6.66
N ASP A 42 -1.20 -5.03 -6.99
CA ASP A 42 -2.28 -4.19 -7.52
C ASP A 42 -2.62 -3.05 -6.55
N THR A 43 -2.69 -3.37 -5.25
CA THR A 43 -2.94 -2.36 -4.20
C THR A 43 -1.79 -1.37 -4.10
N ALA A 44 -0.53 -1.83 -4.14
CA ALA A 44 0.64 -0.95 -4.15
C ALA A 44 0.63 -0.01 -5.36
N GLN A 45 0.33 -0.53 -6.56
CA GLN A 45 0.23 0.25 -7.78
C GLN A 45 -0.90 1.28 -7.72
N GLN A 46 -2.07 0.91 -7.20
CA GLN A 46 -3.16 1.86 -7.00
C GLN A 46 -2.76 3.01 -6.06
N ARG A 47 -2.03 2.73 -4.99
CA ARG A 47 -1.53 3.76 -4.06
C ARG A 47 -0.48 4.67 -4.73
N MET A 48 0.43 4.11 -5.51
CA MET A 48 1.41 4.88 -6.28
C MET A 48 0.74 5.76 -7.37
N ALA A 49 -0.28 5.24 -8.05
CA ALA A 49 -1.03 6.00 -9.06
C ALA A 49 -1.76 7.19 -8.43
N ALA A 50 -2.47 6.98 -7.32
CA ALA A 50 -3.14 8.05 -6.58
C ALA A 50 -2.15 9.13 -6.10
N LEU A 51 -0.95 8.74 -5.67
CA LEU A 51 0.11 9.68 -5.33
C LEU A 51 0.56 10.52 -6.55
N GLY A 52 0.69 9.88 -7.72
CA GLY A 52 0.97 10.56 -8.99
C GLY A 52 -0.13 11.55 -9.38
N ASP A 53 -1.39 11.16 -9.26
CA ASP A 53 -2.54 12.01 -9.55
C ASP A 53 -2.56 13.25 -8.63
N LEU A 54 -2.27 13.08 -7.33
CA LEU A 54 -2.17 14.18 -6.39
C LEU A 54 -1.03 15.14 -6.73
N LEU A 55 0.14 14.63 -7.10
CA LEU A 55 1.25 15.45 -7.59
C LEU A 55 0.86 16.25 -8.84
N HIS A 56 0.20 15.60 -9.79
CA HIS A 56 -0.26 16.25 -11.01
C HIS A 56 -1.30 17.35 -10.73
N CYS A 57 -2.22 17.11 -9.80
CA CYS A 57 -3.16 18.15 -9.35
C CYS A 57 -2.44 19.36 -8.74
N LEU A 58 -1.39 19.15 -7.94
CA LEU A 58 -0.61 20.23 -7.35
C LEU A 58 0.11 21.05 -8.41
N GLU A 59 0.77 20.38 -9.36
CA GLU A 59 1.46 21.02 -10.48
C GLU A 59 0.50 21.92 -11.28
N ASN A 60 -0.71 21.44 -11.58
CA ASN A 60 -1.69 22.16 -12.38
C ASN A 60 -2.54 23.18 -11.61
N SER A 61 -2.56 23.12 -10.27
CA SER A 61 -3.33 24.05 -9.43
C SER A 61 -2.70 25.44 -9.28
N SER A 62 -1.54 25.67 -9.89
CA SER A 62 -0.67 26.85 -9.74
C SER A 62 -1.22 28.11 -10.46
N SER A 63 -2.39 28.58 -10.03
CA SER A 63 -2.86 29.96 -10.25
C SER A 63 -2.48 30.90 -9.08
N HIS A 64 -2.21 30.32 -7.90
CA HIS A 64 -1.69 30.99 -6.72
C HIS A 64 -0.45 30.24 -6.22
N SER A 65 0.63 30.97 -5.93
CA SER A 65 1.82 30.40 -5.30
C SER A 65 1.44 29.88 -3.92
N LEU A 66 1.41 28.55 -3.76
CA LEU A 66 1.26 27.90 -2.45
C LEU A 66 2.34 28.42 -1.49
N LEU A 67 1.95 28.69 -0.25
CA LEU A 67 2.91 29.09 0.77
C LEU A 67 3.85 27.90 1.07
N PRO A 68 5.12 28.15 1.43
CA PRO A 68 6.08 27.08 1.75
C PRO A 68 5.58 26.07 2.79
N GLU A 69 4.78 26.51 3.76
CA GLU A 69 4.17 25.65 4.77
C GLU A 69 3.13 24.68 4.17
N GLU A 70 2.33 25.14 3.21
CA GLU A 70 1.33 24.32 2.53
C GLU A 70 2.02 23.25 1.68
N THR A 71 3.08 23.63 0.96
CA THR A 71 3.93 22.68 0.23
C THR A 71 4.55 21.64 1.16
N ALA A 72 5.08 22.04 2.32
CA ALA A 72 5.68 21.13 3.29
C ALA A 72 4.64 20.14 3.86
N ARG A 73 3.43 20.62 4.19
CA ARG A 73 2.33 19.77 4.67
C ARG A 73 1.89 18.75 3.63
N VAL A 74 1.78 19.17 2.38
CA VAL A 74 1.41 18.27 1.28
C VAL A 74 2.52 17.25 1.03
N ALA A 75 3.79 17.66 1.00
CA ALA A 75 4.92 16.75 0.86
C ALA A 75 4.96 15.71 1.99
N ALA A 76 4.66 16.10 3.23
CA ALA A 76 4.56 15.18 4.35
C ALA A 76 3.44 14.14 4.16
N ALA A 77 2.26 14.57 3.70
CA ALA A 77 1.14 13.66 3.41
C ALA A 77 1.46 12.68 2.27
N LEU A 78 2.11 13.16 1.20
CA LEU A 78 2.55 12.30 0.09
C LEU A 78 3.63 11.31 0.56
N GLY A 79 4.53 11.73 1.47
CA GLY A 79 5.53 10.85 2.08
C GLY A 79 4.91 9.68 2.83
N LEU A 80 3.80 9.89 3.54
CA LEU A 80 3.04 8.83 4.22
C LEU A 80 2.48 7.82 3.22
N LEU A 81 1.79 8.29 2.18
CA LEU A 81 1.21 7.44 1.14
C LEU A 81 2.27 6.63 0.39
N LEU A 82 3.44 7.23 0.13
CA LEU A 82 4.55 6.53 -0.50
C LEU A 82 5.11 5.43 0.42
N ALA A 83 5.22 5.68 1.72
CA ALA A 83 5.68 4.68 2.69
C ALA A 83 4.73 3.47 2.73
N GLU A 84 3.41 3.70 2.71
CA GLU A 84 2.41 2.63 2.61
C GLU A 84 2.58 1.80 1.33
N ALA A 85 2.69 2.48 0.18
CA ALA A 85 2.82 1.82 -1.11
C ALA A 85 4.09 0.96 -1.20
N ARG A 86 5.21 1.44 -0.64
CA ARG A 86 6.46 0.66 -0.56
C ARG A 86 6.30 -0.61 0.26
N VAL A 87 5.66 -0.50 1.42
CA VAL A 87 5.44 -1.65 2.31
C VAL A 87 4.56 -2.70 1.65
N LEU A 88 3.52 -2.29 0.93
CA LEU A 88 2.69 -3.18 0.12
C LEU A 88 3.50 -3.86 -0.98
N PHE A 89 4.36 -3.11 -1.68
CA PHE A 89 5.20 -3.63 -2.77
C PHE A 89 6.24 -4.64 -2.26
N GLU A 90 6.91 -4.33 -1.14
CA GLU A 90 7.87 -5.24 -0.49
C GLU A 90 7.18 -6.53 -0.04
N ALA A 91 6.00 -6.43 0.59
CA ALA A 91 5.22 -7.59 0.98
C ALA A 91 4.78 -8.43 -0.22
N ALA A 92 4.38 -7.78 -1.33
CA ALA A 92 4.04 -8.45 -2.57
C ALA A 92 5.23 -9.22 -3.14
N TYR A 93 6.43 -8.63 -3.09
CA TYR A 93 7.65 -9.24 -3.56
C TYR A 93 8.05 -10.48 -2.75
N GLU A 94 8.03 -10.39 -1.41
CA GLU A 94 8.32 -11.55 -0.56
C GLU A 94 7.28 -12.65 -0.76
N ARG A 95 6.00 -12.28 -0.86
CA ARG A 95 4.92 -13.24 -1.14
C ARG A 95 5.10 -13.93 -2.49
N ALA A 96 5.50 -13.20 -3.54
CA ALA A 96 5.75 -13.77 -4.86
C ALA A 96 6.88 -14.81 -4.82
N ARG A 97 7.93 -14.56 -4.02
CA ARG A 97 9.03 -15.52 -3.83
C ARG A 97 8.56 -16.78 -3.11
N GLU A 98 7.75 -16.64 -2.07
CA GLU A 98 7.15 -17.78 -1.37
C GLU A 98 6.24 -18.60 -2.30
N GLU A 99 5.39 -17.94 -3.10
CA GLU A 99 4.50 -18.59 -4.07
C GLU A 99 5.29 -19.35 -5.14
N ALA A 100 6.39 -18.77 -5.65
CA ALA A 100 7.26 -19.44 -6.61
C ALA A 100 7.94 -20.69 -6.00
N GLN A 101 8.49 -20.58 -4.78
CA GLN A 101 9.11 -21.71 -4.09
C GLN A 101 8.13 -22.85 -3.81
N ALA A 102 6.90 -22.52 -3.42
CA ALA A 102 5.85 -23.51 -3.20
C ALA A 102 5.50 -24.27 -4.50
N ASN A 103 5.46 -23.57 -5.63
CA ASN A 103 5.18 -24.16 -6.94
C ASN A 103 6.32 -25.07 -7.42
N ASP A 104 7.58 -24.68 -7.17
CA ASP A 104 8.75 -25.49 -7.53
C ASP A 104 8.85 -26.77 -6.69
N CYS A 105 8.51 -26.72 -5.40
CA CYS A 105 8.47 -27.91 -4.53
C CYS A 105 7.37 -28.91 -4.92
N HIS A 106 6.34 -28.46 -5.65
CA HIS A 106 5.22 -29.30 -6.08
C HIS A 106 5.40 -29.90 -7.48
N ARG A 107 6.53 -29.63 -8.15
CA ARG A 107 6.84 -30.13 -9.49
C ARG A 107 7.80 -31.33 -9.39
N PRO A 108 7.35 -32.58 -9.64
CA PRO A 108 8.20 -33.78 -9.57
C PRO A 108 9.23 -33.84 -10.71
#